data_AF-A0A818WAY0-F1
#
_entry.id   AF-A0A818WAY0-F1
#
_cell.length_a   1.000
_cell.length_b   1.000
_cell.length_c   1.000
_cell.angle_alpha   90.00
_cell.angle_beta   90.00
_cell.angle_gamma   90.00
#
_symmetry.space_group_name_H-M   'P 1'
#
loop_
_entity.id
_entity.type
_entity.pdbx_description
1 polymer ?
#
loop_
_entity_poly.entity_id
_entity_poly.type
_entity_poly.pdbx_seq_one_letter_code
_entity_poly.pdbx_strand_id
1 'polypeptide(L)'
;MESNKKTKSNLAKMELKKLKSILPTLKQKPTTTPIEIVLETIRYIRQLEDQLIDRFQMESVPCTSRTSLSEMSTDSSLLQDISNTD
;
A
#
# COMPACT_ATOMS: atom_id res chain seq x y z
N MET A 1 -5.08 13.90 48.40
CA MET A 1 -4.30 13.59 47.17
C MET A 1 -5.26 13.10 46.08
N GLU A 2 -5.93 14.00 45.34
CA GLU A 2 -6.95 13.62 44.33
C GLU A 2 -6.75 14.26 42.95
N SER A 3 -5.71 15.08 42.79
CA SER A 3 -5.48 15.92 41.61
C SER A 3 -5.01 15.15 40.36
N ASN A 4 -4.52 13.92 40.51
CA ASN A 4 -3.84 13.17 39.44
C ASN A 4 -4.81 12.38 38.53
N LYS A 5 -6.02 12.07 39.00
CA LYS A 5 -7.02 11.32 38.19
C LYS A 5 -7.69 12.22 37.14
N LYS A 6 -7.94 13.50 37.47
CA LYS A 6 -8.57 14.46 36.55
C LYS A 6 -7.68 14.76 35.33
N THR A 7 -6.36 14.89 35.53
CA THR A 7 -5.41 15.12 34.43
C THR A 7 -5.33 13.94 33.46
N LYS A 8 -5.29 12.70 33.96
CA LYS A 8 -5.29 11.48 33.12
C LYS A 8 -6.56 11.32 32.29
N SER A 9 -7.73 11.61 32.87
CA SER A 9 -9.00 11.55 32.16
C SER A 9 -9.08 12.56 31.02
N ASN A 10 -8.59 13.78 31.26
CA ASN A 10 -8.55 14.82 30.23
C ASN A 10 -7.58 14.47 29.09
N LEU A 11 -6.43 13.89 29.42
CA LEU A 11 -5.47 13.38 28.44
C LEU A 11 -6.10 12.29 27.56
N ALA A 12 -6.76 11.30 28.16
CA ALA A 12 -7.41 10.22 27.41
C ALA A 12 -8.47 10.74 26.43
N LYS A 13 -9.29 11.71 26.84
CA LYS A 13 -10.28 12.35 25.96
C LYS A 13 -9.61 13.10 24.80
N MET A 14 -8.51 13.80 25.06
CA MET A 14 -7.76 14.51 24.04
C MET A 14 -7.16 13.54 23.01
N GLU A 15 -6.51 12.47 23.47
CA GLU A 15 -5.93 11.46 22.58
C GLU A 15 -7.00 10.76 21.75
N LEU A 16 -8.16 10.43 22.36
CA LEU A 16 -9.29 9.85 21.64
C LEU A 16 -9.82 10.78 20.53
N LYS A 17 -9.85 12.10 20.78
CA LYS A 17 -10.25 13.11 19.79
C LYS A 17 -9.24 13.21 18.65
N LYS A 18 -7.95 13.19 18.96
CA LYS A 18 -6.88 13.13 17.94
C LYS A 18 -7.01 11.87 17.10
N LEU A 19 -7.20 10.72 17.74
CA LEU A 19 -7.37 9.43 17.08
C LEU A 19 -8.57 9.45 16.13
N LYS A 20 -9.73 9.96 16.57
CA LYS A 20 -10.89 10.13 15.68
C LYS A 20 -10.57 11.00 14.44
N SER A 21 -9.76 12.05 14.59
CA SER A 21 -9.45 12.98 13.49
C SER A 21 -8.62 12.37 12.37
N ILE A 22 -7.83 11.32 12.66
CA ILE A 22 -6.99 10.64 11.66
C ILE A 22 -7.72 9.48 10.97
N LEU A 23 -8.80 8.95 11.55
CA LEU A 23 -9.54 7.81 11.01
C LEU A 23 -10.47 8.26 9.88
N PRO A 24 -10.26 7.82 8.62
CA PRO A 24 -11.00 8.31 7.46
C PRO A 24 -12.52 8.09 7.56
N THR A 25 -12.92 6.94 8.09
CA THR A 25 -14.30 6.48 8.24
C THR A 25 -15.06 7.18 9.37
N LEU A 26 -14.37 7.70 10.39
CA LEU A 26 -15.00 8.34 11.54
C LEU A 26 -15.05 9.87 11.46
N LYS A 27 -14.38 10.47 10.46
CA LYS A 27 -14.40 11.93 10.25
C LYS A 27 -15.81 12.48 10.09
N GLN A 28 -16.69 11.74 9.41
CA GLN A 28 -18.07 12.18 9.12
C GLN A 28 -19.11 11.63 10.12
N LYS A 29 -18.74 10.72 11.03
CA LYS A 29 -19.68 10.11 11.98
C LYS A 29 -19.87 11.04 13.20
N PRO A 30 -21.07 11.62 13.42
CA PRO A 30 -21.28 12.62 14.46
C PRO A 30 -21.14 12.03 15.87
N THR A 31 -21.65 10.80 16.07
CA THR A 31 -21.58 10.07 17.34
C THR A 31 -20.72 8.83 17.19
N THR A 32 -19.64 8.76 17.97
CA THR A 32 -18.73 7.62 18.01
C THR A 32 -18.35 7.33 19.44
N THR A 33 -18.48 6.08 19.85
CA THR A 33 -18.08 5.67 21.20
C THR A 33 -16.56 5.49 21.28
N PRO A 34 -15.95 5.57 22.48
CA PRO A 34 -14.51 5.32 22.62
C PRO A 34 -14.06 3.95 22.12
N ILE A 35 -14.88 2.91 22.32
CA ILE A 35 -14.58 1.56 21.84
C ILE A 35 -14.60 1.48 20.31
N GLU A 36 -15.56 2.14 19.65
CA GLU A 36 -15.59 2.22 18.18
C GLU A 36 -14.33 2.89 17.63
N ILE A 37 -13.87 3.97 18.26
CA ILE A 37 -12.65 4.68 17.84
C ILE A 37 -11.44 3.74 17.94
N VAL A 38 -11.32 2.97 19.02
CA VAL A 38 -10.21 2.01 19.21
C VAL A 38 -10.29 0.86 18.19
N LEU A 39 -11.46 0.25 18.01
CA LEU A 39 -11.63 -0.86 17.06
C LEU A 39 -11.33 -0.41 15.63
N GLU A 40 -11.80 0.77 15.26
CA GLU A 40 -11.57 1.33 13.94
C GLU A 40 -10.10 1.72 13.72
N THR A 41 -9.41 2.13 14.79
CA THR A 41 -7.96 2.35 14.75
C THR A 41 -7.21 1.06 14.45
N ILE A 42 -7.55 -0.04 15.13
CA ILE A 42 -6.92 -1.34 14.88
C ILE A 42 -7.15 -1.76 13.43
N ARG A 43 -8.37 -1.59 12.92
CA ARG A 43 -8.71 -1.89 11.53
C ARG A 43 -7.88 -1.05 10.55
N TYR A 44 -7.75 0.25 10.82
CA TYR A 44 -7.01 1.17 9.96
C TYR A 44 -5.50 0.88 9.95
N ILE A 45 -4.92 0.51 11.10
CA ILE A 45 -3.50 0.06 11.18
C ILE A 45 -3.28 -1.14 10.26
N ARG A 46 -4.11 -2.19 10.37
CA ARG A 46 -3.98 -3.38 9.52
C ARG A 46 -4.08 -3.04 8.03
N GLN A 47 -5.02 -2.18 7.66
CA GLN A 47 -5.17 -1.73 6.28
C GLN A 47 -3.94 -0.95 5.77
N LEU A 48 -3.25 -0.20 6.63
CA LEU A 48 -2.01 0.50 6.27
C LEU A 48 -0.84 -0.48 6.15
N GLU A 49 -0.77 -1.49 7.02
CA GLU A 49 0.23 -2.57 6.95
C GLU A 49 0.10 -3.36 5.66
N ASP A 50 -1.13 -3.77 5.29
CA ASP A 50 -1.40 -4.49 4.04
C ASP A 50 -0.96 -3.66 2.82
N GLN A 51 -1.32 -2.36 2.78
CA GLN A 51 -0.89 -1.45 1.70
C GLN A 51 0.62 -1.28 1.62
N LEU A 52 1.33 -1.33 2.75
CA LEU A 52 2.78 -1.24 2.76
C LEU A 52 3.40 -2.52 2.19
N ILE A 53 2.91 -3.68 2.61
CA ILE A 53 3.35 -4.99 2.13
C ILE A 53 3.15 -5.10 0.62
N ASP A 54 1.96 -4.74 0.12
CA ASP A 54 1.64 -4.80 -1.32
C ASP A 54 2.61 -3.97 -2.14
N ARG A 55 2.94 -2.75 -1.70
CA ARG A 55 3.89 -1.87 -2.39
C ARG A 55 5.30 -2.45 -2.43
N PHE A 56 5.78 -2.99 -1.31
CA PHE A 56 7.10 -3.61 -1.24
C PHE A 56 7.19 -4.87 -2.12
N GLN A 57 6.12 -5.66 -2.17
CA GLN A 57 6.06 -6.83 -3.04
C GLN A 57 6.04 -6.44 -4.53
N MET A 58 5.28 -5.41 -4.91
CA MET A 58 5.24 -4.90 -6.28
C MET A 58 6.59 -4.31 -6.73
N GLU A 59 7.32 -3.62 -5.85
CA GLU A 59 8.64 -3.07 -6.17
C GLU A 59 9.71 -4.17 -6.36
N SER A 60 9.52 -5.33 -5.72
CA SER A 60 10.44 -6.48 -5.83
C SER A 60 10.26 -7.32 -7.09
N VAL A 61 9.21 -7.08 -7.88
CA VAL A 61 9.05 -7.71 -9.19
C VAL A 61 9.61 -6.75 -10.25
N PRO A 62 10.83 -6.93 -10.77
CA PRO A 62 11.22 -6.22 -11.97
C PRO A 62 10.24 -6.64 -13.05
N CYS A 63 9.47 -5.67 -13.57
CA CYS A 63 8.76 -5.80 -14.83
C CYS A 63 9.79 -6.20 -15.89
N THR A 64 9.97 -7.51 -16.07
CA THR A 64 10.48 -8.04 -17.32
C THR A 64 9.38 -7.77 -18.33
N SER A 65 9.41 -6.58 -18.90
CA SER A 65 8.70 -6.23 -20.13
C SER A 65 9.28 -7.12 -21.24
N ARG A 66 8.88 -8.39 -21.25
CA ARG A 66 8.93 -9.21 -22.44
C ARG A 66 7.87 -8.68 -23.39
N THR A 67 8.30 -8.58 -24.64
CA THR A 67 7.48 -8.50 -25.86
C THR A 67 7.12 -7.09 -26.34
N SER A 68 8.11 -6.38 -26.89
CA SER A 68 7.86 -5.61 -28.11
C SER A 68 8.06 -6.53 -29.32
N LEU A 69 7.04 -7.34 -29.63
CA LEU A 69 6.85 -7.84 -30.99
C LEU A 69 6.29 -6.67 -31.80
N SER A 70 7.17 -5.97 -32.50
CA SER A 70 6.81 -5.24 -33.71
C SER A 70 7.72 -5.74 -34.81
N GLU A 71 7.11 -6.49 -35.71
CA GLU A 71 7.64 -6.94 -36.98
C GLU A 71 8.12 -5.78 -37.85
N MET A 72 8.86 -6.15 -38.90
CA MET A 72 9.27 -5.40 -40.10
C MET A 72 10.60 -4.65 -40.03
N SER A 73 11.68 -5.34 -40.44
CA SER A 73 12.48 -4.84 -41.56
C SER A 73 13.34 -5.95 -42.14
N THR A 74 13.23 -6.07 -43.46
CA THR A 74 13.90 -7.00 -44.36
C THR A 74 15.42 -6.88 -44.30
N ASP A 75 16.12 -7.94 -43.91
CA ASP A 75 17.32 -8.35 -44.65
C ASP A 75 17.69 -9.79 -44.29
N SER A 76 17.47 -10.71 -45.21
CA SER A 76 17.89 -12.10 -45.09
C SER A 76 18.35 -12.57 -46.47
N SER A 77 19.35 -11.88 -47.00
CA SER A 77 19.98 -12.25 -48.26
C SER A 77 21.49 -12.17 -48.12
N LEU A 78 22.11 -13.18 -47.48
CA LEU A 78 23.51 -13.59 -47.72
C LEU A 78 23.89 -14.73 -46.76
N LEU A 79 23.49 -15.96 -47.09
CA LEU A 79 24.27 -17.20 -46.87
C LEU A 79 23.60 -18.33 -47.67
N GLN A 80 23.62 -18.17 -49.00
CA GLN A 80 23.73 -19.32 -49.91
C GLN A 80 25.18 -19.34 -50.39
N ASP A 81 25.70 -20.54 -50.66
CA ASP A 81 27.10 -20.89 -50.94
C ASP A 81 27.92 -21.02 -49.64
N ILE A 82 28.23 -22.21 -49.13
CA ILE A 82 28.95 -23.29 -49.81
C ILE A 82 28.55 -24.62 -49.14
N SER A 83 27.74 -25.42 -49.84
CA SER A 83 27.70 -26.86 -49.64
C SER A 83 27.61 -27.52 -51.00
N ASN A 84 28.37 -28.60 -51.14
CA ASN A 84 28.66 -29.42 -52.32
C ASN A 84 29.93 -28.93 -53.05
N THR A 85 30.95 -29.75 -53.33
CA THR A 85 30.90 -31.18 -53.69
C THR A 85 32.31 -31.77 -53.64
N ASP A 86 32.41 -33.05 -53.26
CA ASP A 86 33.50 -34.06 -53.48
C ASP A 86 34.98 -33.71 -53.21
#